data_AF-A0A956UAC1-F1
#
_entry.id   AF-A0A956UAC1-F1
#
_cell.length_a   1.000
_cell.length_b   1.000
_cell.length_c   1.000
_cell.angle_alpha   90.00
_cell.angle_beta   90.00
_cell.angle_gamma   90.00
#
_symmetry.space_group_name_H-M   'P 1'
#
loop_
_entity.id
_entity.type
_entity.pdbx_description
1 polymer ?
#
loop_
_entity_poly.entity_id
_entity_poly.type
_entity_poly.pdbx_seq_one_letter_code
_entity_poly.pdbx_strand_id
1 'polypeptide(L)'
;MEETVVQTLNRLRQQGRLAQLAVSETGFSFDPRTGQSFTVNETGLFALNLLINGGDTGSIARGLADEFEVEEEMARSAVEVFIRQLGRYLQ
;
A
#
# COMPACT_ATOMS: atom_id res chain seq x y z
N MET A 1 -16.47 14.09 7.39
CA MET A 1 -16.28 13.36 6.12
C MET A 1 -15.10 12.43 6.31
N GLU A 2 -15.27 11.14 6.05
CA GLU A 2 -14.15 10.19 6.04
C GLU A 2 -13.26 10.47 4.82
N GLU A 3 -11.94 10.43 4.99
CA GLU A 3 -10.98 10.59 3.89
C GLU A 3 -11.20 9.46 2.86
N THR A 4 -11.24 9.80 1.57
CA THR A 4 -11.32 8.80 0.50
C THR A 4 -9.97 8.11 0.29
N VAL A 5 -9.96 6.90 -0.28
CA VAL A 5 -8.71 6.18 -0.60
C VAL A 5 -7.78 7.02 -1.46
N VAL A 6 -8.33 7.73 -2.44
CA VAL A 6 -7.56 8.61 -3.33
C VAL A 6 -6.94 9.78 -2.57
N GLN A 7 -7.67 10.38 -1.64
CA GLN A 7 -7.14 11.45 -0.78
C GLN A 7 -6.02 10.93 0.13
N THR A 8 -6.22 9.78 0.78
CA THR A 8 -5.20 9.12 1.61
C THR A 8 -3.93 8.84 0.80
N LEU A 9 -4.05 8.23 -0.39
CA LEU A 9 -2.91 7.90 -1.23
C LEU A 9 -2.13 9.15 -1.67
N ASN A 10 -2.84 10.19 -2.12
CA ASN A 10 -2.23 11.44 -2.53
C ASN A 10 -1.49 12.12 -1.39
N ARG A 11 -2.08 12.14 -0.18
CA ARG A 11 -1.43 12.67 1.02
C ARG A 11 -0.13 11.92 1.34
N LEU A 12 -0.17 10.59 1.37
CA LEU A 12 1.01 9.76 1.65
C LEU A 12 2.14 10.01 0.64
N ARG A 13 1.81 10.20 -0.64
CA ARG A 13 2.78 10.54 -1.70
C ARG A 13 3.38 11.93 -1.52
N GLN A 14 2.55 12.95 -1.32
CA GLN A 14 3.00 14.34 -1.14
C GLN A 14 3.91 14.49 0.07
N GLN A 15 3.64 13.74 1.14
CA GLN A 15 4.47 13.72 2.35
C GLN A 15 5.73 12.86 2.22
N GLY A 16 5.91 12.16 1.09
CA GLY A 16 7.02 11.24 0.86
C GLY A 16 6.99 10.00 1.76
N ARG A 17 5.84 9.65 2.34
CA ARG A 17 5.73 8.53 3.31
C ARG A 17 6.06 7.19 2.68
N LEU A 18 5.53 6.93 1.48
CA LEU A 18 5.75 5.66 0.79
C LEU A 18 7.19 5.53 0.28
N ALA A 19 7.73 6.57 -0.35
CA ALA A 19 9.07 6.55 -0.94
C ALA A 19 10.21 6.47 0.09
N GLN A 20 9.94 6.79 1.35
CA GLN A 20 10.93 6.75 2.44
C GLN A 20 10.87 5.45 3.25
N LEU A 21 9.88 4.57 3.02
CA LEU A 21 9.84 3.28 3.69
C LEU A 21 11.01 2.41 3.24
N ALA A 22 11.75 1.88 4.20
CA ALA A 22 12.68 0.79 3.95
C ALA A 22 11.90 -0.52 3.98
N VAL A 23 11.75 -1.19 2.84
CA VAL A 23 11.01 -2.44 2.70
C VAL A 23 11.97 -3.55 2.29
N SER A 24 11.94 -4.65 3.03
CA SER A 24 12.69 -5.87 2.71
C SER A 24 11.89 -6.82 1.83
N GLU A 25 12.58 -7.76 1.20
CA GLU A 25 11.95 -8.82 0.37
C GLU A 25 11.02 -9.75 1.16
N THR A 26 11.14 -9.82 2.48
CA THR A 26 10.28 -10.66 3.35
C THR A 26 9.10 -9.91 3.94
N GLY A 27 8.89 -8.64 3.57
CA GLY A 27 7.77 -7.83 4.03
C GLY A 27 8.00 -7.07 5.33
N PHE A 28 9.19 -7.12 5.94
CA PHE A 28 9.55 -6.18 7.00
C PHE A 28 9.67 -4.76 6.43
N SER A 29 8.96 -3.82 7.03
CA SER A 29 8.87 -2.42 6.63
C SER A 29 9.23 -1.51 7.80
N PHE A 30 10.13 -0.55 7.57
CA PHE A 30 10.59 0.42 8.56
C PHE A 30 10.36 1.85 8.07
N ASP A 31 9.73 2.66 8.91
CA ASP A 31 9.59 4.10 8.70
C ASP A 31 10.73 4.85 9.41
N PRO A 32 11.75 5.36 8.68
CA PRO A 32 12.89 6.04 9.27
C PRO A 32 12.54 7.38 9.93
N ARG A 33 11.36 7.95 9.65
CA ARG A 33 10.94 9.23 10.24
C ARG A 33 10.46 9.06 11.67
N THR A 34 9.78 7.95 11.94
CA THR A 34 9.12 7.67 13.23
C THR A 34 9.83 6.59 14.04
N GLY A 35 10.67 5.78 13.39
CA GLY A 35 11.28 4.59 13.99
C GLY A 35 10.33 3.40 14.07
N GLN A 36 9.12 3.49 13.52
CA GLN A 36 8.14 2.41 13.57
C GLN A 36 8.51 1.31 12.56
N SER A 37 8.26 0.06 12.99
CA SER A 37 8.42 -1.12 12.14
C SER A 37 7.13 -1.91 12.11
N PHE A 38 6.79 -2.48 10.97
CA PHE A 38 5.68 -3.39 10.78
C PHE A 38 6.01 -4.45 9.73
N THR A 39 5.23 -5.51 9.70
CA THR A 39 5.35 -6.57 8.70
C THR A 39 4.12 -6.57 7.81
N VAL A 40 4.33 -6.71 6.51
CA VAL A 40 3.28 -7.00 5.54
C VAL A 40 3.40 -8.46 5.10
N ASN A 41 2.28 -9.09 4.78
CA ASN A 41 2.28 -10.39 4.12
C ASN A 41 2.67 -10.25 2.64
N GLU A 42 2.75 -11.36 1.92
CA GLU A 42 3.13 -11.39 0.49
C GLU A 42 2.22 -10.53 -0.40
N THR A 43 0.89 -10.63 -0.25
CA THR A 43 -0.08 -9.80 -0.97
C THR A 43 0.12 -8.30 -0.66
N GLY A 44 0.33 -7.97 0.61
CA GLY A 44 0.60 -6.60 1.05
C GLY A 44 1.95 -6.07 0.55
N LEU A 45 2.97 -6.93 0.48
CA LEU A 45 4.28 -6.59 -0.08
C LEU A 45 4.18 -6.29 -1.57
N PHE A 46 3.47 -7.13 -2.32
CA PHE A 46 3.19 -6.90 -3.74
C PHE A 46 2.51 -5.53 -3.95
N ALA A 47 1.43 -5.28 -3.22
CA ALA A 47 0.70 -4.02 -3.30
C ALA A 47 1.56 -2.82 -2.87
N LEU A 48 2.33 -2.94 -1.79
CA LEU A 48 3.21 -1.89 -1.27
C LEU A 48 4.30 -1.52 -2.29
N ASN A 49 4.92 -2.51 -2.92
CA ASN A 49 5.93 -2.27 -3.95
C ASN A 49 5.35 -1.51 -5.15
N LEU A 50 4.16 -1.87 -5.62
CA LEU A 50 3.49 -1.12 -6.70
C LEU A 50 3.10 0.30 -6.28
N LEU A 51 2.64 0.49 -5.03
CA LEU A 51 2.33 1.81 -4.49
C LEU A 51 3.56 2.72 -4.44
N ILE A 52 4.72 2.19 -4.01
CA ILE A 52 6.01 2.88 -3.98
C ILE A 52 6.45 3.28 -5.40
N ASN A 53 6.21 2.41 -6.38
CA ASN A 53 6.51 2.64 -7.79
C ASN A 53 5.45 3.50 -8.52
N GLY A 54 4.48 4.08 -7.80
CA GLY A 54 3.52 5.03 -8.37
C GLY A 54 2.22 4.42 -8.91
N GLY A 55 1.99 3.12 -8.75
CA GLY A 55 0.76 2.45 -9.15
C GLY A 55 -0.49 3.02 -8.48
N ASP A 56 -1.59 3.11 -9.22
CA ASP A 56 -2.91 3.45 -8.67
C ASP A 56 -3.69 2.20 -8.24
N THR A 57 -4.82 2.40 -7.55
CA THR A 57 -5.67 1.32 -7.04
C THR A 57 -6.10 0.31 -8.12
N GLY A 58 -6.37 0.78 -9.34
CA GLY A 58 -6.79 -0.09 -10.44
C GLY A 58 -5.64 -0.94 -10.98
N SER A 59 -4.47 -0.34 -11.17
CA SER A 59 -3.27 -1.06 -11.62
C SER A 59 -2.83 -2.13 -10.61
N ILE A 60 -2.91 -1.82 -9.32
CA ILE A 60 -2.56 -2.75 -8.25
C ILE A 60 -3.59 -3.88 -8.14
N ALA A 61 -4.88 -3.55 -8.25
CA ALA A 61 -5.95 -4.55 -8.24
C ALA A 61 -5.79 -5.56 -9.39
N ARG A 62 -5.52 -5.10 -10.62
CA ARG A 62 -5.22 -5.98 -11.75
C ARG A 62 -3.99 -6.85 -11.51
N GLY A 63 -2.89 -6.25 -11.04
CA GLY A 63 -1.68 -7.02 -10.74
C GLY A 63 -1.90 -8.10 -9.69
N LEU A 64 -2.70 -7.82 -8.65
CA LEU A 64 -3.06 -8.80 -7.64
C LEU A 64 -4.03 -9.87 -8.17
N ALA A 65 -5.00 -9.48 -9.01
CA ALA A 65 -5.93 -10.41 -9.64
C ALA A 65 -5.19 -11.42 -10.51
N ASP A 66 -4.24 -10.95 -11.31
CA ASP A 66 -3.41 -11.77 -12.18
C ASP A 66 -2.44 -12.67 -11.37
N GLU A 67 -1.74 -12.12 -10.37
CA GLU A 67 -0.73 -12.85 -9.58
C GLU A 67 -1.35 -13.92 -8.69
N PHE A 68 -2.51 -13.64 -8.08
CA PHE A 68 -3.12 -14.52 -7.08
C PHE A 68 -4.36 -15.26 -7.61
N GLU A 69 -4.65 -15.17 -8.90
CA GLU A 69 -5.79 -15.83 -9.57
C GLU A 69 -7.14 -15.53 -8.89
N VAL A 70 -7.41 -14.25 -8.59
CA VAL A 70 -8.64 -13.79 -7.94
C VAL A 70 -9.40 -12.77 -8.79
N GLU A 71 -10.67 -12.54 -8.45
CA GLU A 71 -11.49 -11.51 -9.10
C GLU A 71 -10.94 -10.09 -8.87
N GLU A 72 -10.87 -9.27 -9.92
CA GLU A 72 -10.34 -7.90 -9.84
C GLU A 72 -11.10 -7.04 -8.81
N GLU A 73 -12.42 -7.20 -8.69
CA GLU A 73 -13.22 -6.44 -7.73
C GLU A 73 -12.91 -6.84 -6.26
N MET A 74 -12.57 -8.10 -6.02
CA MET A 74 -12.09 -8.57 -4.72
C MET A 74 -10.72 -7.99 -4.41
N ALA A 75 -9.79 -8.07 -5.38
CA ALA A 75 -8.45 -7.48 -5.25
C ALA A 75 -8.53 -5.98 -4.99
N ARG A 76 -9.41 -5.27 -5.72
CA ARG A 76 -9.64 -3.83 -5.57
C ARG A 76 -10.12 -3.48 -4.16
N SER A 77 -11.10 -4.21 -3.65
CA SER A 77 -11.60 -4.03 -2.28
C SER A 77 -10.47 -4.22 -1.24
N ALA A 78 -9.63 -5.24 -1.42
CA ALA A 78 -8.49 -5.50 -0.55
C ALA A 78 -7.43 -4.37 -0.60
N VAL A 79 -7.11 -3.86 -1.80
CA VAL A 79 -6.18 -2.73 -1.99
C VAL A 79 -6.69 -1.47 -1.30
N GLU A 80 -7.99 -1.17 -1.44
CA GLU A 80 -8.60 0.00 -0.81
C GLU A 80 -8.53 -0.07 0.72
N VAL A 81 -8.79 -1.24 1.31
CA VAL A 81 -8.62 -1.46 2.76
C VAL A 81 -7.16 -1.32 3.18
N PHE A 82 -6.24 -1.89 2.41
CA PHE A 82 -4.81 -1.83 2.69
C PHE A 82 -4.26 -0.39 2.68
N ILE A 83 -4.65 0.43 1.70
CA ILE A 83 -4.25 1.85 1.64
C ILE A 83 -4.77 2.62 2.85
N ARG A 84 -6.00 2.35 3.30
CA ARG A 84 -6.56 2.97 4.52
C ARG A 84 -5.76 2.57 5.76
N GLN A 85 -5.31 1.32 5.86
CA GLN A 85 -4.45 0.88 6.95
C GLN A 85 -3.10 1.60 6.92
N LEU A 86 -2.43 1.65 5.77
CA LEU A 86 -1.18 2.41 5.61
C LEU A 86 -1.35 3.88 6.01
N GLY A 87 -2.46 4.50 5.64
CA GLY A 87 -2.80 5.87 6.03
C GLY A 87 -2.91 6.10 7.55
N ARG A 88 -3.24 5.05 8.32
CA ARG A 88 -3.32 5.08 9.79
C ARG A 88 -1.97 4.83 10.45
N TYR A 89 -1.13 3.97 9.86
CA TYR A 89 0.21 3.66 10.37
C TYR A 89 1.22 4.75 10.04
N LEU A 90 1.15 5.35 8.85
CA LEU A 90 2.13 6.31 8.33
C LEU A 90 1.73 7.77 8.59
N GLN A 91 1.24 8.08 9.79
CA GLN A 91 0.87 9.45 10.20
C GLN A 91 2.09 10.39 10.23
#